data_AF-A0A2N2HH66-F1
#
_entry.id   AF-A0A2N2HH66-F1
#
_cell.length_a   1.000
_cell.length_b   1.000
_cell.length_c   1.000
_cell.angle_alpha   90.00
_cell.angle_beta   90.00
_cell.angle_gamma   90.00
#
_symmetry.space_group_name_H-M   'P 1'
#
loop_
_entity.id
_entity.type
_entity.pdbx_description
1 polymer ?
#
loop_
_entity_poly.entity_id
_entity_poly.type
_entity_poly.pdbx_seq_one_letter_code
_entity_poly.pdbx_strand_id
1 'polypeptide(L)'
;CMASTCDPDDYTTCPGYPDSICLEQDNGEGACYLDCVPFDGSGLCGPGAQCQVQSDDESIGLCYYTGSKAAGETCTPTDTGTDCIEGTVCVNLGSSAQPDRHCSTVCRVFEDGPTGCLTGELCMVPAICLPANLGVFDDVAVGAECTEGDYLYCGNESGRLTGICDDAPSGGAELRCYAWCRLAESNGDCDAGFTCTDTDWGNGLGVCVGD
;
A
#
# COMPACT_ATOMS: atom_id res chain seq x y z
N CYS A 1 4.42 13.79 -14.42
CA CYS A 1 3.52 12.87 -13.71
C CYS A 1 2.43 12.39 -14.64
N MET A 2 1.52 13.26 -15.08
CA MET A 2 0.66 12.97 -16.23
C MET A 2 1.38 13.24 -17.54
N ALA A 3 1.41 12.22 -18.41
CA ALA A 3 2.10 12.27 -19.68
C ALA A 3 1.15 12.65 -20.84
N SER A 4 -0.09 12.18 -20.76
CA SER A 4 -1.21 12.44 -21.69
C SER A 4 -2.52 11.88 -21.13
N THR A 5 -3.64 12.18 -21.79
CA THR A 5 -4.88 11.38 -21.65
C THR A 5 -4.74 10.08 -22.42
N CYS A 6 -5.44 9.03 -21.98
CA CYS A 6 -5.53 7.73 -22.65
C CYS A 6 -6.98 7.25 -22.69
N ASP A 7 -7.26 6.28 -23.55
CA ASP A 7 -8.54 5.59 -23.57
C ASP A 7 -8.55 4.59 -22.40
N PRO A 8 -9.43 4.75 -21.39
CA PRO A 8 -9.49 3.83 -20.27
C PRO A 8 -9.92 2.42 -20.72
N ASP A 9 -10.56 2.26 -21.88
CA ASP A 9 -10.89 0.93 -22.44
C ASP A 9 -9.69 0.27 -23.16
N ASP A 10 -8.61 1.02 -23.41
CA ASP A 10 -7.34 0.52 -23.95
C ASP A 10 -6.18 0.87 -23.00
N TYR A 11 -6.15 0.16 -21.86
CA TYR A 11 -5.13 0.25 -20.82
C TYR A 11 -3.68 0.06 -21.30
N THR A 12 -3.46 -0.31 -22.57
CA THR A 12 -2.14 -0.60 -23.14
C THR A 12 -1.51 0.56 -23.90
N THR A 13 -2.24 1.63 -24.18
CA THR A 13 -1.71 2.73 -24.99
C THR A 13 -1.68 4.06 -24.26
N CYS A 14 -0.47 4.41 -23.80
CA CYS A 14 -0.08 5.79 -23.50
C CYS A 14 0.67 6.37 -24.70
N PRO A 15 0.02 7.17 -25.58
CA PRO A 15 0.64 7.60 -26.82
C PRO A 15 1.89 8.46 -26.56
N GLY A 16 3.05 7.94 -26.95
CA GLY A 16 4.34 8.62 -26.79
C GLY A 16 5.10 8.31 -25.49
N TYR A 17 4.54 7.46 -24.62
CA TYR A 17 5.14 7.09 -23.34
C TYR A 17 5.05 5.57 -23.14
N PRO A 18 6.05 4.80 -23.64
CA PRO A 18 6.03 3.34 -23.58
C PRO A 18 6.13 2.78 -22.16
N ASP A 19 6.71 3.55 -21.23
CA ASP A 19 6.88 3.20 -19.82
C ASP A 19 5.78 3.89 -18.99
N SER A 20 4.53 3.83 -19.45
CA SER A 20 3.42 4.48 -18.76
C SER A 20 2.19 3.62 -18.71
N ILE A 21 1.49 3.71 -17.58
CA ILE A 21 0.26 2.99 -17.31
C ILE A 21 -0.91 3.96 -17.46
N CYS A 22 -1.94 3.53 -18.19
CA CYS A 22 -3.21 4.25 -18.28
C CYS A 22 -4.10 3.88 -17.09
N LEU A 23 -4.49 4.85 -16.28
CA LEU A 23 -5.47 4.66 -15.20
C LEU A 23 -6.73 5.46 -15.48
N GLU A 24 -7.90 4.82 -15.33
CA GLU A 24 -9.19 5.50 -15.33
C GLU A 24 -9.27 6.50 -14.16
N GLN A 25 -9.77 7.70 -14.44
CA GLN A 25 -9.98 8.77 -13.47
C GLN A 25 -11.46 8.87 -13.09
N ASP A 26 -11.76 9.57 -11.99
CA ASP A 26 -13.13 9.77 -11.49
C ASP A 26 -14.07 10.47 -12.51
N ASN A 27 -13.52 11.13 -13.53
CA ASN A 27 -14.27 11.79 -14.60
C ASN A 27 -14.59 10.86 -15.79
N GLY A 28 -14.14 9.59 -15.76
CA GLY A 28 -14.29 8.61 -16.83
C GLY A 28 -13.29 8.75 -17.99
N GLU A 29 -12.27 9.61 -17.85
CA GLU A 29 -11.15 9.71 -18.79
C GLU A 29 -9.95 8.92 -18.25
N GLY A 30 -9.11 8.37 -19.13
CA GLY A 30 -7.84 7.75 -18.72
C GLY A 30 -6.72 8.79 -18.62
N ALA A 31 -5.82 8.62 -17.65
CA ALA A 31 -4.58 9.40 -17.52
C ALA A 31 -3.35 8.48 -17.52
N CYS A 32 -2.30 8.92 -18.24
CA CYS A 32 -1.04 8.20 -18.33
C CYS A 32 -0.06 8.62 -17.24
N TYR A 33 0.39 7.65 -16.46
CA TYR A 33 1.36 7.83 -15.38
C TYR A 33 2.66 7.13 -15.73
N LEU A 34 3.77 7.82 -15.47
CA LEU A 34 5.10 7.19 -15.53
C LEU A 34 5.19 6.15 -14.41
N ASP A 35 5.56 4.93 -14.77
CA ASP A 35 5.86 3.87 -13.82
C ASP A 35 7.17 4.15 -13.08
N CYS A 36 7.26 3.64 -11.86
CA CYS A 36 8.46 3.73 -11.08
C CYS A 36 8.52 2.55 -10.11
N VAL A 37 9.74 2.22 -9.68
CA VAL A 37 9.95 1.28 -8.59
C VAL A 37 9.94 2.09 -7.30
N PRO A 38 8.97 1.88 -6.39
CA PRO A 38 8.98 2.53 -5.09
C PRO A 38 10.31 2.31 -4.39
N PHE A 39 10.75 3.27 -3.58
CA PHE A 39 11.86 3.09 -2.64
C PHE A 39 13.28 2.84 -3.20
N ASP A 40 13.43 2.59 -4.51
CA ASP A 40 14.70 2.33 -5.19
C ASP A 40 15.60 3.58 -5.29
N GLY A 41 15.05 4.77 -5.05
CA GLY A 41 15.81 6.03 -5.03
C GLY A 41 16.39 6.44 -6.40
N SER A 42 16.06 5.70 -7.46
CA SER A 42 16.58 5.86 -8.82
C SER A 42 16.03 7.07 -9.58
N GLY A 43 15.18 7.89 -8.95
CA GLY A 43 14.81 9.22 -9.45
C GLY A 43 14.04 9.23 -10.77
N LEU A 44 13.28 8.17 -11.07
CA LEU A 44 12.44 8.09 -12.27
C LEU A 44 11.40 9.21 -12.32
N CYS A 45 10.90 9.61 -11.16
CA CYS A 45 10.00 10.74 -11.05
C CYS A 45 10.78 12.05 -11.20
N GLY A 46 10.44 12.82 -12.23
CA GLY A 46 11.07 14.12 -12.50
C GLY A 46 10.96 15.12 -11.34
N PRO A 47 11.58 16.31 -11.44
CA PRO A 47 11.63 17.27 -10.35
C PRO A 47 10.24 17.63 -9.79
N GLY A 48 10.11 17.60 -8.45
CA GLY A 48 8.86 17.91 -7.76
C GLY A 48 7.84 16.76 -7.76
N ALA A 49 8.24 15.57 -8.20
CA ALA A 49 7.42 14.36 -8.18
C ALA A 49 8.06 13.27 -7.33
N GLN A 50 7.23 12.36 -6.83
CA GLN A 50 7.65 11.21 -6.04
C GLN A 50 6.96 9.94 -6.55
N CYS A 51 7.64 8.80 -6.35
CA CYS A 51 7.09 7.50 -6.68
C CYS A 51 6.15 7.07 -5.55
N GLN A 52 4.87 6.94 -5.85
CA GLN A 52 3.86 6.45 -4.92
C GLN A 52 3.63 4.97 -5.15
N VAL A 53 3.65 4.18 -4.08
CA VAL A 53 3.29 2.76 -4.11
C VAL A 53 1.87 2.62 -4.67
N GLN A 54 1.69 1.71 -5.63
CA GLN A 54 0.38 1.38 -6.21
C GLN A 54 0.03 -0.09 -6.06
N SER A 55 1.04 -0.96 -5.98
CA SER A 55 0.82 -2.37 -5.65
C SER A 55 1.11 -2.62 -4.18
N ASP A 56 0.31 -3.50 -3.58
CA ASP A 56 0.43 -3.83 -2.17
C ASP A 56 1.76 -4.55 -1.85
N ASP A 57 2.37 -5.18 -2.85
CA ASP A 57 3.70 -5.82 -2.79
C ASP A 57 4.90 -4.86 -2.97
N GLU A 58 4.61 -3.54 -3.07
CA GLU A 58 5.60 -2.47 -3.27
C GLU A 58 6.42 -2.58 -4.58
N SER A 59 6.05 -3.47 -5.51
CA SER A 59 6.79 -3.69 -6.77
C SER A 59 6.50 -2.66 -7.86
N ILE A 60 5.30 -2.06 -7.83
CA ILE A 60 4.84 -1.07 -8.80
C ILE A 60 4.48 0.21 -8.06
N GLY A 61 5.02 1.32 -8.57
CA GLY A 61 4.62 2.66 -8.20
C GLY A 61 4.35 3.53 -9.41
N LEU A 62 3.72 4.68 -9.14
CA LEU A 62 3.45 5.70 -10.14
C LEU A 62 3.95 7.06 -9.68
N CYS A 63 4.44 7.86 -10.61
CA CYS A 63 4.94 9.19 -10.30
C CYS A 63 3.83 10.23 -10.16
N TYR A 64 3.68 10.81 -8.97
CA TYR A 64 2.76 11.92 -8.68
C TYR A 64 3.51 13.18 -8.27
N TYR A 65 2.98 14.35 -8.64
CA TYR A 65 3.52 15.62 -8.16
C TYR A 65 3.29 15.75 -6.64
N THR A 66 4.34 16.17 -5.97
CA THR A 66 4.28 16.58 -4.56
C THR A 66 3.57 17.93 -4.43
N GLY A 67 3.04 18.20 -3.26
CA GLY A 67 2.51 19.49 -2.86
C GLY A 67 3.26 20.09 -1.68
N SER A 68 2.50 20.69 -0.76
CA SER A 68 3.07 21.46 0.36
C SER A 68 2.52 21.07 1.72
N LYS A 69 1.54 20.16 1.76
CA LYS A 69 0.90 19.71 2.99
C LYS A 69 1.78 18.72 3.74
N ALA A 70 2.00 18.97 5.02
CA ALA A 70 2.77 18.10 5.89
C ALA A 70 1.94 16.90 6.38
N ALA A 71 2.60 15.90 6.95
CA ALA A 71 1.92 14.76 7.58
C ALA A 71 0.88 15.23 8.62
N GLY A 72 -0.31 14.61 8.60
CA GLY A 72 -1.47 14.95 9.43
C GLY A 72 -2.31 16.12 8.92
N GLU A 73 -1.86 16.88 7.92
CA GLU A 73 -2.66 17.96 7.34
C GLU A 73 -3.68 17.41 6.34
N THR A 74 -4.86 18.06 6.28
CA THR A 74 -5.87 17.77 5.27
C THR A 74 -5.32 18.02 3.86
N CYS A 75 -5.53 17.05 2.98
CA CYS A 75 -5.08 17.08 1.60
C CYS A 75 -6.26 16.96 0.63
N THR A 76 -6.10 17.54 -0.56
CA THR A 76 -7.03 17.36 -1.67
C THR A 76 -6.24 16.88 -2.89
N PRO A 77 -6.07 15.55 -3.06
CA PRO A 77 -5.27 15.03 -4.14
C PRO A 77 -5.98 15.37 -5.47
N THR A 78 -5.17 15.60 -6.49
CA THR A 78 -5.62 15.76 -7.87
C THR A 78 -5.18 14.53 -8.66
N ASP A 79 -5.72 14.36 -9.85
CA ASP A 79 -5.36 13.27 -10.77
C ASP A 79 -3.84 13.10 -10.91
N THR A 80 -3.07 14.20 -10.81
CA THR A 80 -1.63 14.19 -11.09
C THR A 80 -0.75 14.47 -9.88
N GLY A 81 -1.34 14.71 -8.71
CA GLY A 81 -0.60 15.20 -7.55
C GLY A 81 -1.25 14.88 -6.22
N THR A 82 -0.41 14.72 -5.21
CA THR A 82 -0.84 14.27 -3.87
C THR A 82 -1.27 15.40 -2.94
N ASP A 83 -0.96 16.66 -3.26
CA ASP A 83 -1.04 17.84 -2.36
C ASP A 83 -0.08 17.77 -1.13
N CYS A 84 0.45 16.58 -0.86
CA CYS A 84 1.35 16.25 0.23
C CYS A 84 2.83 16.42 -0.14
N ILE A 85 3.67 16.76 0.84
CA ILE A 85 5.12 16.86 0.64
C ILE A 85 5.74 15.51 0.25
N GLU A 86 6.98 15.55 -0.24
CA GLU A 86 7.76 14.34 -0.52
C GLU A 86 7.86 13.43 0.72
N GLY A 87 7.72 12.12 0.51
CA GLY A 87 7.67 11.11 1.57
C GLY A 87 6.29 10.92 2.21
N THR A 88 5.27 11.64 1.73
CA THR A 88 3.90 11.52 2.23
C THR A 88 2.88 11.35 1.10
N VAL A 89 1.75 10.73 1.38
CA VAL A 89 0.66 10.47 0.44
C VAL A 89 -0.68 10.84 1.05
N CYS A 90 -1.61 11.30 0.23
CA CYS A 90 -2.95 11.64 0.69
C CYS A 90 -3.79 10.37 0.86
N VAL A 91 -4.05 9.97 2.09
CA VAL A 91 -4.87 8.80 2.43
C VAL A 91 -6.27 9.26 2.82
N ASN A 92 -7.30 8.47 2.47
CA ASN A 92 -8.66 8.67 2.96
C ASN A 92 -8.96 7.65 4.06
N LEU A 93 -9.03 8.09 5.32
CA LEU A 93 -9.45 7.25 6.45
C LEU A 93 -10.96 7.36 6.74
N GLY A 94 -11.66 8.23 6.01
CA GLY A 94 -13.11 8.40 6.12
C GLY A 94 -13.88 7.52 5.14
N SER A 95 -15.20 7.46 5.34
CA SER A 95 -16.12 6.77 4.42
C SER A 95 -16.21 7.48 3.06
N SER A 96 -16.71 6.80 2.03
CA SER A 96 -17.01 7.43 0.74
C SER A 96 -17.99 8.61 0.84
N ALA A 97 -18.91 8.59 1.81
CA ALA A 97 -19.88 9.67 2.04
C ALA A 97 -19.31 10.86 2.83
N GLN A 98 -18.26 10.63 3.62
CA GLN A 98 -17.60 11.61 4.45
C GLN A 98 -16.08 11.33 4.40
N PRO A 99 -15.42 11.74 3.31
CA PRO A 99 -13.99 11.51 3.17
C PRO A 99 -13.25 12.30 4.25
N ASP A 100 -12.31 11.65 4.90
CA ASP A 100 -11.36 12.26 5.83
C ASP A 100 -9.98 12.02 5.25
N ARG A 101 -9.54 12.98 4.43
CA ARG A 101 -8.31 12.91 3.67
C ARG A 101 -7.20 13.68 4.36
N HIS A 102 -6.09 13.02 4.65
CA HIS A 102 -4.93 13.64 5.27
C HIS A 102 -3.63 13.02 4.76
N CYS A 103 -2.55 13.82 4.78
CA CYS A 103 -1.24 13.34 4.38
C CYS A 103 -0.71 12.36 5.42
N SER A 104 -0.42 11.13 5.00
CA SER A 104 0.23 10.10 5.81
C SER A 104 1.65 9.86 5.30
N THR A 105 2.56 9.54 6.21
CA THR A 105 3.93 9.16 5.85
C THR A 105 3.92 7.80 5.15
N VAL A 106 4.70 7.67 4.09
CA VAL A 106 4.94 6.39 3.43
C VAL A 106 6.02 5.65 4.20
N CYS A 107 5.85 4.35 4.40
CA CYS A 107 6.82 3.47 5.05
C CYS A 107 7.18 2.29 4.14
N ARG A 108 8.07 1.41 4.57
CA ARG A 108 8.37 0.15 3.88
C ARG A 108 7.96 -1.01 4.78
N VAL A 109 6.90 -1.72 4.44
CA VAL A 109 6.34 -2.73 5.34
C VAL A 109 7.18 -4.02 5.34
N PHE A 110 7.81 -4.34 4.20
CA PHE A 110 8.62 -5.55 4.01
C PHE A 110 10.11 -5.38 4.33
N GLU A 111 10.58 -4.20 4.72
CA GLU A 111 11.98 -4.01 5.19
C GLU A 111 12.10 -4.07 6.70
N ASP A 112 13.21 -4.61 7.21
CA ASP A 112 13.48 -4.73 8.65
C ASP A 112 13.44 -3.38 9.40
N GLY A 113 12.47 -3.27 10.33
CA GLY A 113 12.27 -2.11 11.20
C GLY A 113 11.32 -1.05 10.64
N PRO A 114 10.77 -0.16 11.48
CA PRO A 114 9.87 0.89 11.03
C PRO A 114 10.70 1.97 10.34
N THR A 115 10.82 1.88 9.02
CA THR A 115 11.38 2.98 8.23
C THR A 115 10.22 3.89 7.84
N GLY A 116 10.27 5.15 8.26
CA GLY A 116 9.35 6.20 7.82
C GLY A 116 8.32 6.66 8.86
N CYS A 117 7.75 5.78 9.68
CA CYS A 117 6.65 6.19 10.57
C CYS A 117 7.08 7.03 11.77
N LEU A 118 6.22 7.97 12.17
CA LEU A 118 6.41 8.80 13.35
C LEU A 118 6.15 7.99 14.63
N THR A 119 6.58 8.53 15.78
CA THR A 119 6.30 7.91 17.07
C THR A 119 4.79 7.83 17.32
N GLY A 120 4.28 6.62 17.58
CA GLY A 120 2.85 6.39 17.79
C GLY A 120 2.08 5.99 16.53
N GLU A 121 2.76 5.82 15.40
CA GLU A 121 2.21 5.27 14.16
C GLU A 121 2.73 3.85 13.94
N LEU A 122 1.98 3.08 13.15
CA LEU A 122 2.35 1.75 12.67
C LEU A 122 2.42 1.76 11.15
N CYS A 123 3.45 1.12 10.61
CA CYS A 123 3.54 0.86 9.18
C CYS A 123 2.68 -0.35 8.80
N MET A 124 1.90 -0.25 7.73
CA MET A 124 1.02 -1.32 7.27
C MET A 124 0.92 -1.33 5.75
N VAL A 125 0.53 -2.47 5.17
CA VAL A 125 0.18 -2.59 3.75
C VAL A 125 -0.94 -1.59 3.41
N PRO A 126 -0.84 -0.80 2.32
CA PRO A 126 0.17 -0.83 1.26
C PRO A 126 1.31 0.19 1.46
N ALA A 127 2.06 0.05 2.56
CA ALA A 127 3.21 0.90 2.90
C ALA A 127 2.85 2.32 3.40
N ILE A 128 1.79 2.44 4.22
CA ILE A 128 1.37 3.71 4.84
C ILE A 128 1.51 3.67 6.37
N CYS A 129 1.77 4.84 6.97
CA CYS A 129 1.81 5.01 8.42
C CYS A 129 0.46 5.47 8.95
N LEU A 130 -0.17 4.66 9.81
CA LEU A 130 -1.41 5.04 10.48
C LEU A 130 -1.22 5.16 12.00
N PRO A 131 -1.95 6.08 12.67
CA PRO A 131 -1.94 6.15 14.13
C PRO A 131 -2.32 4.79 14.77
N ALA A 132 -1.52 4.35 15.74
CA ALA A 132 -1.72 3.07 16.43
C ALA A 132 -3.01 2.98 17.27
N ASN A 133 -3.75 4.09 17.39
CA ASN A 133 -4.97 4.17 18.19
C ASN A 133 -6.25 4.24 17.34
N LEU A 134 -6.17 4.04 16.02
CA LEU A 134 -7.34 4.06 15.15
C LEU A 134 -8.33 2.92 15.41
N GLY A 135 -7.92 1.87 16.12
CA GLY A 135 -8.75 0.68 16.28
C GLY A 135 -9.02 0.08 14.91
N VAL A 136 -7.96 -0.30 14.19
CA VAL A 136 -8.05 -0.95 12.88
C VAL A 136 -7.22 -2.25 12.84
N PHE A 137 -6.62 -2.64 13.96
CA PHE A 137 -5.80 -3.83 14.08
C PHE A 137 -6.03 -4.57 15.41
N ASP A 138 -5.81 -5.88 15.38
CA ASP A 138 -5.79 -6.76 16.53
C ASP A 138 -4.34 -6.95 17.02
N ASP A 139 -4.06 -6.65 18.29
CA ASP A 139 -2.71 -6.70 18.88
C ASP A 139 -2.32 -8.12 19.28
N VAL A 140 -2.46 -9.05 18.34
CA VAL A 140 -2.07 -10.45 18.46
C VAL A 140 -0.87 -10.75 17.58
N ALA A 141 -0.02 -11.68 18.04
CA ALA A 141 1.15 -12.12 17.28
C ALA A 141 0.75 -12.91 16.03
N VAL A 142 1.62 -12.95 15.03
CA VAL A 142 1.48 -13.85 13.88
C VAL A 142 1.33 -15.30 14.37
N GLY A 143 0.37 -16.02 13.78
CA GLY A 143 -0.01 -17.38 14.13
C GLY A 143 -1.01 -17.49 15.29
N ALA A 144 -1.32 -16.42 16.02
CA ALA A 144 -2.35 -16.43 17.06
C ALA A 144 -3.77 -16.31 16.47
N GLU A 145 -4.78 -16.71 17.25
CA GLU A 145 -6.19 -16.44 16.93
C GLU A 145 -6.45 -14.93 16.98
N CYS A 146 -7.27 -14.44 16.05
CA CYS A 146 -7.68 -13.04 15.96
C CYS A 146 -9.21 -12.93 15.86
N THR A 147 -9.74 -11.72 16.10
CA THR A 147 -11.20 -11.52 16.24
C THR A 147 -11.86 -11.05 14.95
N GLU A 148 -12.96 -11.70 14.55
CA GLU A 148 -13.75 -11.34 13.36
C GLU A 148 -14.36 -9.93 13.45
N GLY A 149 -14.36 -9.20 12.33
CA GLY A 149 -15.40 -8.21 12.02
C GLY A 149 -15.02 -6.73 12.12
N ASP A 150 -13.98 -6.34 12.87
CA ASP A 150 -13.63 -4.92 13.03
C ASP A 150 -12.17 -4.58 12.66
N TYR A 151 -11.27 -5.57 12.65
CA TYR A 151 -9.83 -5.33 12.46
C TYR A 151 -9.26 -6.27 11.41
N LEU A 152 -8.79 -5.68 10.31
CA LEU A 152 -8.22 -6.42 9.19
C LEU A 152 -6.76 -6.83 9.46
N TYR A 153 -6.04 -6.01 10.22
CA TYR A 153 -4.59 -6.13 10.40
C TYR A 153 -4.24 -6.71 11.77
N CYS A 154 -3.10 -7.37 11.86
CA CYS A 154 -2.57 -7.95 13.10
C CYS A 154 -1.03 -8.07 13.03
N GLY A 155 -0.40 -8.72 14.01
CA GLY A 155 1.04 -8.98 13.98
C GLY A 155 1.85 -7.70 14.19
N ASN A 156 1.63 -7.02 15.31
CA ASN A 156 2.38 -5.82 15.65
C ASN A 156 3.83 -6.15 16.05
N GLU A 157 4.75 -5.97 15.10
CA GLU A 157 6.16 -6.30 15.26
C GLU A 157 7.04 -5.11 14.95
N SER A 158 7.72 -4.61 15.98
CA SER A 158 8.66 -3.49 15.87
C SER A 158 8.05 -2.23 15.23
N GLY A 159 6.76 -1.94 15.47
CA GLY A 159 6.09 -0.76 14.92
C GLY A 159 5.54 -0.96 13.50
N ARG A 160 5.33 -2.21 13.07
CA ARG A 160 4.71 -2.58 11.80
C ARG A 160 3.60 -3.58 12.05
N LEU A 161 2.55 -3.55 11.24
CA LEU A 161 1.51 -4.57 11.18
C LEU A 161 1.89 -5.54 10.07
N THR A 162 2.51 -6.65 10.45
CA THR A 162 3.08 -7.63 9.51
C THR A 162 2.09 -8.68 9.08
N GLY A 163 0.86 -8.66 9.62
CA GLY A 163 -0.13 -9.67 9.31
C GLY A 163 -1.54 -9.18 9.10
N ILE A 164 -2.38 -10.15 8.75
CA ILE A 164 -3.79 -10.04 8.45
C ILE A 164 -4.57 -11.07 9.23
N CYS A 165 -5.71 -10.66 9.77
CA CYS A 165 -6.67 -11.58 10.37
C CYS A 165 -7.55 -12.19 9.27
N ASP A 166 -7.30 -13.45 8.92
CA ASP A 166 -8.06 -14.15 7.87
C ASP A 166 -8.37 -15.59 8.27
N ASP A 167 -9.30 -16.24 7.55
CA ASP A 167 -9.50 -17.67 7.68
C ASP A 167 -8.34 -18.43 7.02
N ALA A 168 -8.07 -19.64 7.50
CA ALA A 168 -7.03 -20.44 6.88
C ALA A 168 -7.38 -20.67 5.40
N PRO A 169 -6.46 -20.47 4.44
CA PRO A 169 -6.71 -20.74 3.01
C PRO A 169 -7.18 -22.19 2.73
N SER A 170 -7.04 -23.08 3.71
CA SER A 170 -7.53 -24.46 3.71
C SER A 170 -8.98 -24.66 4.19
N GLY A 171 -9.74 -23.58 4.44
CA GLY A 171 -11.16 -23.63 4.83
C GLY A 171 -11.39 -23.97 6.31
N GLY A 172 -10.47 -23.57 7.19
CA GLY A 172 -10.62 -23.68 8.65
C GLY A 172 -11.60 -22.65 9.19
N ALA A 173 -12.36 -23.00 10.25
CA ALA A 173 -13.34 -22.10 10.87
C ALA A 173 -12.73 -21.14 11.92
N GLU A 174 -11.40 -21.11 12.05
CA GLU A 174 -10.69 -20.31 13.04
C GLU A 174 -9.90 -19.22 12.31
N LEU A 175 -10.22 -17.96 12.61
CA LEU A 175 -9.47 -16.81 12.13
C LEU A 175 -8.12 -16.75 12.84
N ARG A 176 -7.05 -16.59 12.05
CA ARG A 176 -5.70 -16.48 12.56
C ARG A 176 -4.99 -15.30 11.94
N CYS A 177 -4.03 -14.77 12.70
CA CYS A 177 -3.15 -13.75 12.20
C CYS A 177 -2.09 -14.38 11.28
N TYR A 178 -2.18 -14.16 9.97
CA TYR A 178 -1.19 -14.64 9.01
C TYR A 178 -0.22 -13.52 8.63
N ALA A 179 1.07 -13.83 8.53
CA ALA A 179 2.05 -12.86 8.04
C ALA A 179 1.88 -12.62 6.53
N TRP A 180 1.94 -11.36 6.12
CA TRP A 180 1.99 -10.96 4.72
C TRP A 180 3.27 -11.44 4.04
N CYS A 181 3.17 -11.77 2.77
CA CYS A 181 4.33 -12.06 1.92
C CYS A 181 4.09 -11.59 0.49
N ARG A 182 5.15 -11.21 -0.22
CA ARG A 182 5.08 -10.88 -1.64
C ARG A 182 5.20 -12.15 -2.47
N LEU A 183 4.23 -12.40 -3.34
CA LEU A 183 4.18 -13.61 -4.17
C LEU A 183 5.37 -13.70 -5.14
N ALA A 184 5.84 -12.54 -5.62
CA ALA A 184 7.03 -12.45 -6.47
C ALA A 184 8.31 -12.89 -5.73
N GLU A 185 8.33 -12.75 -4.41
CA GLU A 185 9.44 -13.09 -3.52
C GLU A 185 9.18 -14.42 -2.82
N SER A 186 8.67 -15.41 -3.54
CA SER A 186 8.08 -16.70 -3.10
C SER A 186 8.56 -17.38 -1.79
N ASN A 187 9.72 -17.07 -1.20
CA ASN A 187 10.15 -17.49 0.14
C ASN A 187 11.03 -16.46 0.91
N GLY A 188 11.12 -15.19 0.46
CA GLY A 188 11.95 -14.16 1.10
C GLY A 188 11.30 -13.54 2.33
N ASP A 189 9.97 -13.42 2.32
CA ASP A 189 9.20 -12.77 3.38
C ASP A 189 8.67 -13.76 4.44
N CYS A 190 8.68 -15.07 4.15
CA CYS A 190 8.19 -16.10 5.06
C CYS A 190 9.31 -16.78 5.84
N ASP A 191 9.03 -17.06 7.11
CA ASP A 191 9.92 -17.86 7.96
C ASP A 191 10.12 -19.28 7.41
N ALA A 192 11.23 -19.91 7.81
CA ALA A 192 11.55 -21.27 7.39
C ALA A 192 10.45 -22.27 7.79
N GLY A 193 9.91 -23.00 6.81
CA GLY A 193 8.82 -23.95 7.00
C GLY A 193 7.43 -23.40 6.64
N PHE A 194 7.36 -22.14 6.18
CA PHE A 194 6.15 -21.52 5.65
C PHE A 194 6.31 -21.25 4.15
N THR A 195 5.20 -21.31 3.42
CA THR A 195 5.13 -20.99 1.99
C THR A 195 4.23 -19.77 1.80
N CYS A 196 4.65 -18.84 0.93
CA CYS A 196 3.81 -17.73 0.53
C CYS A 196 2.66 -18.23 -0.36
N THR A 197 1.44 -18.18 0.17
CA THR A 197 0.22 -18.67 -0.49
C THR A 197 -0.61 -17.49 -0.93
N ASP A 198 -1.02 -17.49 -2.19
CA ASP A 198 -1.86 -16.45 -2.77
C ASP A 198 -3.17 -16.30 -1.98
N THR A 199 -3.60 -15.06 -1.82
CA THR A 199 -4.89 -14.72 -1.20
C THR A 199 -5.84 -14.29 -2.30
N ASP A 200 -7.15 -14.50 -2.14
CA ASP A 200 -8.15 -14.04 -3.12
C ASP A 200 -8.25 -12.51 -3.25
N TRP A 201 -7.37 -11.77 -2.56
CA TRP A 201 -7.33 -10.31 -2.47
C TRP A 201 -6.69 -9.67 -3.70
N GLY A 202 -5.94 -10.44 -4.50
CA GLY A 202 -5.20 -9.92 -5.64
C GLY A 202 -4.04 -9.01 -5.22
N ASN A 203 -3.36 -8.40 -6.19
CA ASN A 203 -2.32 -7.37 -5.99
C ASN A 203 -0.91 -7.86 -5.58
N GLY A 204 -0.57 -9.13 -5.85
CA GLY A 204 0.81 -9.62 -5.68
C GLY A 204 1.18 -9.98 -4.23
N LEU A 205 0.21 -9.91 -3.31
CA LEU A 205 0.36 -10.35 -1.93
C LEU A 205 -0.24 -11.73 -1.69
N GLY A 206 0.43 -12.44 -0.80
CA GLY A 206 -0.05 -13.68 -0.20
C GLY A 206 0.12 -13.65 1.31
N VAL A 207 -0.11 -14.80 1.92
CA VAL A 207 0.11 -15.05 3.34
C VAL A 207 1.05 -16.23 3.56
N CYS A 208 1.87 -16.16 4.61
CA CYS A 208 2.76 -17.26 5.00
C CYS A 208 1.97 -18.37 5.71
N VAL A 209 1.88 -19.54 5.07
CA VAL A 209 1.17 -20.72 5.60
C VAL A 209 2.16 -21.86 5.80
N GLY A 210 2.14 -22.49 6.97
CA GLY A 210 2.96 -23.65 7.30
C GLY A 210 2.28 -24.96 6.93
N ASP A 211 3.08 -25.94 6.51
CA ASP A 211 2.65 -27.33 6.25
C ASP A 211 2.22 -28.08 7.53
#